data_AF-A0A819R260-F1
#
_entry.id   AF-A0A819R260-F1
#
_cell.length_a   1.000
_cell.length_b   1.000
_cell.length_c   1.000
_cell.angle_alpha   90.00
_cell.angle_beta   90.00
_cell.angle_gamma   90.00
#
_symmetry.space_group_name_H-M   'P 1'
#
loop_
_entity.id
_entity.type
_entity.pdbx_description
1 polymer ?
#
loop_
_entity_poly.entity_id
_entity_poly.type
_entity_poly.pdbx_seq_one_letter_code
_entity_poly.pdbx_strand_id
1 'polypeptide(L)'
;MSRGDSKIPEFLTEPLAQCDPEMYELIRKEKQRQIRGLEMIASENFTSRGVLETLGSCLTNKYSEGYPGVRYYGGNEIIDQIETLTQKRALVAFGLDENEWGVNVQ
;
A
#
# COMPACT_ATOMS: atom_id res chain seq x y z
N MET A 1 -10.62 -7.25 -35.02
CA MET A 1 -11.76 -6.71 -34.25
C MET A 1 -11.27 -5.50 -33.47
N SER A 2 -11.63 -4.30 -33.92
CA SER A 2 -11.31 -3.04 -33.27
C SER A 2 -11.95 -3.03 -31.88
N ARG A 3 -11.16 -3.10 -30.82
CA ARG A 3 -11.64 -2.84 -29.46
C ARG A 3 -12.03 -1.37 -29.44
N GLY A 4 -13.34 -1.08 -29.50
CA GLY A 4 -13.84 0.28 -29.38
C GLY A 4 -13.35 0.89 -28.07
N ASP A 5 -13.00 2.18 -28.12
CA ASP A 5 -12.56 2.97 -26.97
C ASP A 5 -13.65 3.02 -25.90
N SER A 6 -13.73 1.98 -25.06
CA SER A 6 -14.57 1.99 -23.87
C SER A 6 -13.92 2.95 -22.88
N LYS A 7 -14.48 4.16 -22.75
CA LYS A 7 -14.11 5.10 -21.70
C LYS A 7 -14.17 4.39 -20.35
N ILE A 8 -13.14 4.58 -19.52
CA ILE A 8 -13.14 4.08 -18.14
C ILE A 8 -14.36 4.70 -17.44
N PRO A 9 -15.19 3.89 -16.73
CA PRO A 9 -16.31 4.42 -15.98
C PRO A 9 -15.88 5.53 -15.02
N GLU A 10 -16.64 6.62 -15.00
CA GLU A 10 -16.30 7.85 -14.25
C GLU A 10 -16.05 7.55 -12.76
N PHE A 11 -16.91 6.71 -12.16
CA PHE A 11 -16.83 6.29 -10.75
C PHE A 11 -15.51 5.61 -10.35
N LEU A 12 -14.73 5.07 -11.29
CA LEU A 12 -13.41 4.47 -11.01
C LEU A 12 -12.28 5.50 -10.99
N THR A 13 -12.53 6.71 -11.47
CA THR A 13 -11.52 7.77 -11.66
C THR A 13 -11.85 9.07 -10.94
N GLU A 14 -13.07 9.22 -10.46
CA GLU A 14 -13.50 10.37 -9.68
C GLU A 14 -12.67 10.52 -8.39
N PRO A 15 -12.13 11.71 -8.09
CA PRO A 15 -11.51 11.98 -6.81
C PRO A 15 -12.50 11.80 -5.65
N LEU A 16 -12.01 11.37 -4.48
CA LEU A 16 -12.82 11.16 -3.28
C LEU A 16 -13.73 12.37 -2.94
N ALA A 17 -13.22 13.59 -3.11
CA ALA A 17 -13.97 14.82 -2.84
C ALA A 17 -15.22 14.99 -3.73
N GLN A 18 -15.30 14.29 -4.86
CA GLN A 18 -16.44 14.31 -5.78
C GLN A 18 -17.35 13.11 -5.56
N CYS A 19 -16.79 11.90 -5.47
CA CYS A 19 -17.60 10.68 -5.34
C CYS A 19 -18.13 10.44 -3.92
N ASP A 20 -17.42 10.92 -2.88
CA ASP A 20 -17.86 10.87 -1.48
C ASP A 20 -17.40 12.13 -0.71
N PRO A 21 -18.09 13.27 -0.89
CA PRO A 21 -17.75 14.54 -0.23
C PRO A 21 -17.85 14.48 1.29
N GLU A 22 -18.74 13.65 1.83
CA GLU A 22 -18.93 13.49 3.28
C GLU A 22 -17.69 12.83 3.91
N MET A 23 -17.22 11.72 3.33
CA MET A 23 -15.99 11.06 3.77
C MET A 23 -14.77 11.98 3.62
N TYR A 24 -14.67 12.71 2.51
CA TYR A 24 -13.59 13.67 2.29
C TYR A 24 -13.50 14.72 3.40
N GLU A 25 -14.64 15.29 3.83
CA GLU A 25 -14.67 16.27 4.91
C GLU A 25 -14.34 15.67 6.28
N LEU A 26 -14.72 14.41 6.55
CA LEU A 26 -14.31 13.71 7.77
C LEU A 26 -12.79 13.50 7.83
N ILE A 27 -12.17 13.06 6.73
CA ILE A 27 -10.70 12.91 6.64
C ILE A 27 -10.00 14.25 6.86
N ARG A 28 -10.53 15.34 6.30
CA ARG A 28 -9.96 16.68 6.52
C ARG A 28 -10.06 17.12 7.98
N LYS A 29 -11.20 16.87 8.63
CA LYS A 29 -11.37 17.16 10.07
C LYS A 29 -10.38 16.37 10.92
N GLU A 30 -10.20 15.07 10.65
CA GLU A 30 -9.23 14.24 11.37
C GLU A 30 -7.79 14.71 11.14
N LYS A 31 -7.43 15.07 9.90
CA LYS A 31 -6.13 15.67 9.61
C LYS A 31 -5.89 16.96 10.42
N GLN A 32 -6.91 17.81 10.57
CA GLN A 32 -6.78 19.01 11.41
C GLN A 32 -6.67 18.69 12.90
N ARG A 33 -7.37 17.66 13.39
CA ARG A 33 -7.24 17.18 14.77
C ARG A 33 -5.80 16.76 15.04
N GLN A 34 -5.23 15.90 14.19
CA GLN A 34 -3.85 15.42 14.30
C GLN A 34 -2.79 16.54 14.24
N ILE A 35 -3.02 17.58 13.43
CA ILE A 35 -2.09 18.72 13.33
C ILE A 35 -2.13 19.60 14.58
N ARG A 36 -3.29 19.73 15.21
CA ARG A 36 -3.51 20.67 16.33
C ARG A 36 -3.36 20.02 17.70
N GLY A 37 -3.47 18.70 17.77
CA GLY A 37 -3.34 17.93 18.99
C GLY A 37 -1.89 17.68 19.39
N LEU A 38 -1.64 17.59 20.69
CA LEU A 38 -0.44 16.97 21.22
C LEU A 38 -0.71 15.46 21.34
N GLU A 39 -0.30 14.70 20.33
CA GLU A 39 -0.50 13.25 20.31
C GLU A 39 0.54 12.58 21.23
N MET A 40 0.13 12.25 22.45
CA MET A 40 0.99 11.67 23.50
C MET A 40 0.78 10.15 23.68
N ILE A 41 0.04 9.53 22.77
CA ILE A 41 -0.17 8.08 22.80
C ILE A 41 1.11 7.41 22.30
N ALA A 42 1.80 6.69 23.18
CA ALA A 42 3.15 6.17 22.92
C ALA A 42 3.25 5.22 21.71
N SER A 43 2.15 4.59 21.31
CA SER A 43 2.08 3.68 20.17
C SER A 43 1.61 4.34 18.87
N GLU A 44 1.14 5.58 18.91
CA GLU A 44 0.76 6.32 17.70
C GLU A 44 1.98 6.97 17.05
N ASN A 45 1.91 7.14 15.74
CA ASN A 45 2.98 7.79 14.98
C ASN A 45 2.46 8.38 13.67
N PHE A 46 3.21 9.31 13.09
CA PHE A 46 2.94 9.87 11.78
C PHE A 46 3.86 9.22 10.74
N THR A 47 3.28 8.41 9.85
CA THR A 47 4.05 7.79 8.77
C THR A 47 4.45 8.80 7.69
N SER A 48 5.45 8.44 6.89
CA SER A 48 5.91 9.30 5.80
C SER A 48 4.95 9.30 4.61
N ARG A 49 4.99 10.37 3.81
CA ARG A 49 4.23 10.47 2.56
C ARG A 49 4.53 9.33 1.58
N GLY A 50 5.78 8.86 1.50
CA GLY A 50 6.15 7.76 0.61
C GLY A 50 5.47 6.44 0.97
N VAL A 51 5.23 6.18 2.26
CA VAL A 51 4.46 5.01 2.71
C VAL A 51 3.00 5.13 2.28
N LEU A 52 2.39 6.30 2.45
CA LEU A 52 1.00 6.55 2.04
C LEU A 52 0.81 6.46 0.52
N GLU A 53 1.75 7.00 -0.27
CA GLU A 53 1.72 6.88 -1.73
C GLU A 53 1.81 5.43 -2.20
N THR A 54 2.61 4.60 -1.51
CA THR A 54 2.70 3.17 -1.80
C THR A 54 1.41 2.44 -1.43
N LEU A 55 0.82 2.75 -0.26
CA LEU A 55 -0.41 2.13 0.23
C LEU A 55 -1.61 2.38 -0.71
N GLY A 56 -1.71 3.58 -1.27
CA GLY A 56 -2.75 3.97 -2.22
C GLY A 56 -2.47 3.61 -3.69
N SER A 57 -1.45 2.79 -3.97
CA SER A 57 -1.02 2.46 -5.33
C SER A 57 -1.81 1.31 -5.95
N CYS A 58 -1.52 0.99 -7.21
CA CYS A 58 -2.15 -0.11 -7.94
C CYS A 58 -1.83 -1.52 -7.38
N LEU A 59 -0.91 -1.63 -6.42
CA LEU A 59 -0.52 -2.92 -5.81
C LEU A 59 -1.72 -3.62 -5.15
N THR A 60 -2.70 -2.85 -4.66
CA THR A 60 -3.96 -3.39 -4.09
C THR A 60 -4.75 -4.28 -5.05
N ASN A 61 -4.55 -4.14 -6.35
CA ASN A 61 -5.31 -4.87 -7.37
C ASN A 61 -4.83 -6.31 -7.58
N LYS A 62 -3.64 -6.68 -7.07
CA LYS A 62 -3.02 -7.97 -7.41
C LYS A 62 -3.26 -9.02 -6.34
N TYR A 63 -3.78 -10.17 -6.76
CA TYR A 63 -3.85 -11.37 -5.94
C TYR A 63 -2.57 -12.21 -6.11
N SER A 64 -1.85 -12.45 -5.03
CA SER A 64 -0.49 -13.03 -5.03
C SER A 64 -0.29 -14.15 -4.01
N GLU A 65 -1.27 -15.05 -3.92
CA GLU A 65 -1.21 -16.21 -3.00
C GLU A 65 0.04 -17.07 -3.25
N GLY A 66 0.65 -17.53 -2.15
CA GLY A 66 1.94 -18.22 -2.14
C GLY A 66 3.08 -17.28 -1.73
N TYR A 67 4.31 -17.67 -2.06
CA TYR A 67 5.52 -16.89 -1.80
C TYR A 67 6.24 -16.55 -3.13
N PRO A 68 7.18 -15.58 -3.13
CA PRO A 68 7.96 -15.25 -4.31
C PRO A 68 8.56 -16.49 -4.99
N GLY A 69 8.40 -16.61 -6.31
CA GLY A 69 8.86 -17.75 -7.10
C GLY A 69 7.98 -19.01 -7.03
N VAL A 70 7.04 -19.08 -6.09
CA VAL A 70 6.12 -20.22 -5.87
C VAL A 70 4.68 -19.72 -5.64
N ARG A 71 4.17 -18.94 -6.60
CA ARG A 71 2.81 -18.42 -6.58
C ARG A 71 1.81 -19.41 -7.16
N TYR A 72 0.59 -19.40 -6.64
CA TYR A 72 -0.52 -20.16 -7.23
C TYR A 72 -1.07 -19.54 -8.52
N TYR A 73 -0.85 -18.24 -8.72
CA TYR A 73 -1.37 -17.46 -9.84
C TYR A 73 -0.26 -16.76 -10.62
N GLY A 74 -0.48 -16.56 -11.92
CA GLY A 74 0.45 -15.82 -12.79
C GLY A 74 0.42 -14.29 -12.61
N GLY A 75 1.33 -13.60 -13.31
CA GLY A 75 1.40 -12.13 -13.36
C GLY A 75 1.96 -11.46 -12.10
N ASN A 76 2.74 -12.20 -11.29
CA ASN A 76 3.29 -11.74 -10.02
C ASN A 76 4.76 -11.31 -10.10
N GLU A 77 5.33 -11.17 -11.29
CA GLU A 77 6.77 -10.93 -11.52
C GLU A 77 7.27 -9.66 -10.80
N ILE A 78 6.43 -8.61 -10.75
CA ILE A 78 6.74 -7.37 -10.03
C ILE A 78 6.40 -7.48 -8.54
N ILE A 79 5.34 -8.20 -8.17
CA ILE A 79 4.99 -8.43 -6.76
C ILE A 79 6.08 -9.22 -6.05
N ASP A 80 6.65 -10.22 -6.71
CA ASP A 80 7.77 -11.01 -6.18
C ASP A 80 8.99 -10.14 -5.92
N GLN A 81 9.34 -9.23 -6.85
CA GLN A 81 10.42 -8.27 -6.64
C GLN A 81 10.17 -7.37 -5.42
N ILE A 82 8.92 -6.93 -5.23
CA ILE A 82 8.54 -6.07 -4.10
C ILE A 82 8.60 -6.84 -2.78
N GLU A 83 8.04 -8.05 -2.70
CA GLU A 83 8.04 -8.85 -1.48
C GLU A 83 9.46 -9.29 -1.10
N THR A 84 10.28 -9.75 -2.07
CA THR A 84 11.69 -10.09 -1.83
C THR A 84 12.50 -8.87 -1.40
N LEU A 85 12.29 -7.69 -2.00
CA LEU A 85 12.94 -6.46 -1.56
C LEU A 85 12.55 -6.10 -0.12
N THR A 86 11.29 -6.29 0.24
CA THR A 86 10.75 -6.01 1.58
C THR A 86 11.35 -6.95 2.62
N GLN A 87 11.39 -8.25 2.34
CA GLN A 87 12.03 -9.26 3.19
C GLN A 87 13.50 -8.93 3.44
N LYS A 88 14.25 -8.65 2.36
CA LYS A 88 15.66 -8.25 2.47
C LYS A 88 15.85 -6.99 3.33
N ARG A 89 15.03 -5.96 3.11
CA ARG A 89 15.10 -4.71 3.88
C ARG A 89 14.72 -4.91 5.35
N ALA A 90 13.79 -5.81 5.66
CA ALA A 90 13.42 -6.14 7.03
C ALA A 90 14.62 -6.74 7.78
N LEU A 91 15.29 -7.74 7.21
CA LEU A 91 16.48 -8.33 7.83
C LEU A 91 17.59 -7.30 8.06
N VAL A 92 17.87 -6.46 7.04
CA VAL A 92 18.86 -5.37 7.15
C VAL A 92 18.49 -4.36 8.25
N ALA A 93 17.21 -4.00 8.37
CA ALA A 93 16.75 -3.03 9.37
C ALA A 93 16.99 -3.50 10.81
N PHE A 94 16.99 -4.81 11.05
CA PHE A 94 17.26 -5.41 12.35
C PHE A 94 18.70 -5.96 12.48
N GLY A 95 19.55 -5.79 11.47
CA GLY A 95 20.93 -6.27 11.49
C GLY A 95 21.06 -7.80 11.54
N LEU A 96 20.13 -8.52 10.90
CA LEU A 96 20.06 -9.97 10.91
C LEU A 96 20.76 -10.59 9.70
N ASP A 97 21.45 -11.72 9.91
CA ASP A 97 22.02 -12.55 8.84
C ASP A 97 20.90 -13.38 8.17
N GLU A 98 20.83 -13.31 6.84
CA GLU A 98 19.85 -14.05 6.03
C GLU A 98 20.03 -15.57 6.07
N ASN A 99 21.21 -16.06 6.47
CA ASN A 99 21.48 -17.49 6.64
C ASN A 99 20.97 -18.03 7.99
N GLU A 100 20.72 -17.14 8.95
CA GLU A 100 20.26 -17.51 10.30
C GLU A 100 18.78 -17.16 10.51
N TRP A 101 18.29 -16.11 9.84
CA TRP A 101 16.96 -15.57 10.04
C TRP A 101 16.16 -15.52 8.74
N GLY A 102 14.97 -16.11 8.78
CA GLY A 102 13.91 -15.87 7.81
C GLY A 102 12.95 -14.78 8.29
N VAL A 103 12.18 -14.21 7.37
CA VAL A 103 11.12 -13.24 7.69
C VAL A 103 9.88 -13.48 6.83
N ASN A 104 8.71 -13.33 7.44
CA ASN A 104 7.43 -13.25 6.74
C ASN A 104 6.90 -11.82 6.87
N VAL A 105 6.45 -11.23 5.76
CA VAL A 105 5.98 -9.84 5.66
C VAL A 105 4.57 -9.72 5.06
N GLN A 106 3.83 -10.85 4.99
CA GLN A 106 2.44 -10.90 4.50
C GLN A 106 1.44 -10.41 5.54
#